data_AF-W9PMU0-F1
#
_entry.id   AF-W9PMU0-F1
#
_cell.length_a   1.000
_cell.length_b   1.000
_cell.length_c   1.000
_cell.angle_alpha   90.00
_cell.angle_beta   90.00
_cell.angle_gamma   90.00
#
_symmetry.space_group_name_H-M   'P 1'
#
loop_
_entity.id
_entity.type
_entity.pdbx_description
1 polymer ?
#
loop_
_entity_poly.entity_id
_entity_poly.type
_entity_poly.pdbx_seq_one_letter_code
_entity_poly.pdbx_strand_id
1 'polypeptide(L)'
;MQTVLMLQLHEAHMGRLPSASILNGVACQMVITLGGHVDVPGLPDHGEASREERERCHLRALFWICYLFDKEIALRSGQPPFLTDSYCDLTPPDKGMTHFFADGTGQRFFPYLFGDIGLSLLKGRADRQLYSVHASRKLEAELLRDIPELDSALEEWRSSLPAQIRPSLSMSRASLPSL
;
A
#
# COMPACT_ATOMS: atom_id res chain seq x y z
N MET A 1 12.43 -12.39 -4.64
CA MET A 1 11.49 -11.38 -4.15
C MET A 1 10.03 -11.86 -4.22
N GLN A 2 9.50 -12.18 -5.41
CA GLN A 2 8.09 -12.57 -5.56
C GLN A 2 7.67 -13.75 -4.66
N THR A 3 8.52 -14.77 -4.52
CA THR A 3 8.27 -15.89 -3.59
C THR A 3 8.09 -15.41 -2.14
N VAL A 4 8.91 -14.47 -1.69
CA VAL A 4 8.84 -13.90 -0.33
C VAL A 4 7.53 -13.13 -0.15
N LEU A 5 7.15 -12.33 -1.15
CA LEU A 5 5.86 -11.61 -1.15
C LEU A 5 4.66 -12.56 -1.10
N MET A 6 4.68 -13.64 -1.87
CA MET A 6 3.60 -14.63 -1.87
C MET A 6 3.50 -15.37 -0.53
N LEU A 7 4.64 -15.69 0.10
CA LEU A 7 4.68 -16.28 1.44
C LEU A 7 4.21 -15.30 2.51
N GLN A 8 4.64 -14.03 2.45
CA GLN A 8 4.16 -12.97 3.33
C GLN A 8 2.64 -12.85 3.24
N LEU A 9 2.12 -12.80 2.02
CA LEU A 9 0.70 -12.69 1.76
C LEU A 9 -0.05 -13.88 2.36
N HIS A 10 0.46 -15.10 2.16
CA HIS A 10 -0.10 -16.30 2.74
C HIS A 10 -0.14 -16.24 4.28
N GLU A 11 0.98 -15.91 4.92
CA GLU A 11 1.06 -15.80 6.38
C GLU A 11 0.12 -14.70 6.93
N ALA A 12 0.01 -13.57 6.23
CA ALA A 12 -0.92 -12.50 6.59
C ALA A 12 -2.39 -12.96 6.50
N HIS A 13 -2.75 -13.71 5.45
CA HIS A 13 -4.09 -14.30 5.30
C HIS A 13 -4.39 -15.35 6.36
N MET A 14 -3.37 -16.12 6.78
CA MET A 14 -3.48 -17.10 7.86
C MET A 14 -3.47 -16.46 9.26
N GLY A 15 -3.42 -15.12 9.36
CA GLY A 15 -3.41 -14.38 10.62
C GLY A 15 -2.09 -14.46 11.39
N ARG A 16 -1.02 -15.01 10.80
CA ARG A 16 0.29 -15.19 11.41
C ARG A 16 1.13 -13.91 11.27
N LEU A 17 0.71 -12.88 12.00
CA LEU A 17 1.30 -11.53 11.92
C LEU A 17 2.82 -11.47 12.17
N PRO A 18 3.41 -12.20 13.14
CA PRO A 18 4.85 -12.18 13.34
C PRO A 18 5.62 -12.69 12.11
N SER A 19 5.21 -13.81 11.54
CA SER A 19 5.82 -14.38 10.32
C SER A 19 5.67 -13.42 9.14
N ALA A 20 4.47 -12.86 8.96
CA ALA A 20 4.19 -11.90 7.89
C ALA A 20 5.07 -10.65 8.01
N SER A 21 5.30 -10.14 9.23
CA SER A 21 6.17 -8.99 9.48
C SER A 21 7.65 -9.27 9.15
N ILE A 22 8.15 -10.45 9.53
CA ILE A 22 9.53 -10.88 9.18
C ILE A 22 9.70 -10.95 7.66
N LEU A 23 8.75 -11.60 6.97
CA LEU A 23 8.80 -11.73 5.51
C LEU A 23 8.65 -10.37 4.82
N ASN A 24 7.83 -9.47 5.37
CA ASN A 24 7.70 -8.10 4.89
C ASN A 24 9.02 -7.34 4.96
N GLY A 25 9.75 -7.44 6.09
CA GLY A 25 11.08 -6.84 6.22
C GLY A 25 12.06 -7.34 5.16
N VAL A 26 12.07 -8.65 4.89
CA VAL A 26 12.90 -9.25 3.83
C VAL A 26 12.49 -8.73 2.45
N ALA A 27 11.20 -8.67 2.15
CA ALA A 27 10.69 -8.17 0.87
C ALA A 27 11.02 -6.68 0.66
N CYS A 28 10.82 -5.85 1.68
CA CYS A 28 11.15 -4.42 1.65
C CYS A 28 12.65 -4.21 1.42
N GLN A 29 13.51 -4.95 2.13
CA GLN A 29 14.95 -4.87 1.94
C GLN A 29 15.35 -5.29 0.52
N MET A 30 14.75 -6.34 -0.04
CA MET A 30 14.99 -6.75 -1.43
C MET A 30 14.67 -5.62 -2.42
N VAL A 31 13.52 -4.95 -2.26
CA VAL A 31 13.12 -3.87 -3.18
C VAL A 31 13.99 -2.63 -3.03
N ILE A 32 14.44 -2.31 -1.82
CA ILE A 32 15.39 -1.23 -1.56
C ILE A 32 16.72 -1.52 -2.25
N THR A 33 17.29 -2.71 -2.03
CA THR A 33 18.57 -3.14 -2.61
C THR A 33 18.54 -3.13 -4.14
N LEU A 34 17.39 -3.47 -4.74
CA LEU A 34 17.21 -3.46 -6.19
C LEU A 34 16.89 -2.06 -6.75
N GLY A 35 16.63 -1.05 -5.90
CA GLY A 35 16.37 0.33 -6.33
C GLY A 35 14.91 0.66 -6.63
N GLY A 36 13.95 -0.26 -6.44
CA GLY A 36 12.54 -0.05 -6.81
C GLY A 36 11.82 1.08 -6.05
N HIS A 37 12.34 1.43 -4.87
CA HIS A 37 11.86 2.52 -4.03
C HIS A 37 12.13 3.92 -4.59
N VAL A 38 13.11 4.08 -5.48
CA VAL A 38 13.50 5.38 -6.08
C VAL A 38 13.42 5.38 -7.60
N ASP A 39 13.54 4.21 -8.23
CA ASP A 39 13.50 4.11 -9.68
C ASP A 39 12.06 4.27 -10.20
N VAL A 40 11.80 5.37 -10.92
CA VAL A 40 10.54 5.62 -11.62
C VAL A 40 10.77 5.46 -13.12
N PRO A 41 10.39 4.30 -13.70
CA PRO A 41 10.49 4.07 -15.14
C PRO A 41 9.66 5.08 -15.92
N GLY A 42 10.26 5.69 -16.94
CA GLY A 42 9.51 6.44 -17.95
C GLY A 42 8.65 5.50 -18.80
N LEU A 43 7.51 5.99 -19.30
CA LEU A 43 6.79 5.27 -20.35
C LEU A 43 7.63 5.25 -21.62
N PRO A 44 7.71 4.11 -22.35
CA PRO A 44 8.34 4.09 -23.65
C PRO A 44 7.55 5.00 -24.61
N ASP A 45 8.25 5.98 -25.17
CA ASP A 45 7.71 6.91 -26.15
C ASP A 45 7.59 6.17 -27.48
N HIS A 46 6.39 5.69 -27.80
CA HIS A 46 6.05 4.99 -29.05
C HIS A 46 6.98 3.83 -29.45
N GLY A 47 6.79 2.65 -28.85
CA GLY A 47 7.47 1.41 -29.25
C GLY A 47 7.17 0.22 -28.35
N GLU A 48 7.65 -0.98 -28.71
CA GLU A 48 7.66 -2.11 -27.79
C GLU A 48 8.67 -1.85 -26.66
N ALA A 49 8.22 -1.94 -25.41
CA ALA A 49 9.11 -1.78 -24.26
C ALA A 49 10.27 -2.79 -24.32
N SER A 50 11.49 -2.28 -24.18
CA SER A 50 12.71 -3.06 -24.00
C SER A 50 12.57 -3.98 -22.80
N ARG A 51 13.30 -5.09 -22.81
CA ARG A 51 13.33 -6.02 -21.67
C ARG A 51 13.71 -5.31 -20.37
N GLU A 52 14.67 -4.40 -20.42
CA GLU A 52 15.12 -3.64 -19.25
C GLU A 52 14.00 -2.73 -18.70
N GLU A 53 13.27 -2.04 -19.57
CA GLU A 53 12.13 -1.20 -19.18
C GLU A 53 11.02 -2.02 -18.53
N ARG A 54 10.77 -3.23 -19.05
CA ARG A 54 9.81 -4.18 -18.45
C ARG A 54 10.28 -4.63 -17.06
N GLU A 55 11.56 -4.94 -16.91
CA GLU A 55 12.14 -5.34 -15.62
C GLU A 55 12.05 -4.20 -14.58
N ARG A 56 12.33 -2.96 -14.99
CA ARG A 56 12.20 -1.78 -14.11
C ARG A 56 10.74 -1.48 -13.74
N CYS A 57 9.81 -1.55 -14.70
CA CYS A 57 8.37 -1.44 -14.42
C CYS A 57 7.88 -2.51 -13.46
N HIS A 58 8.33 -3.75 -13.65
CA HIS A 58 8.02 -4.86 -12.77
C HIS A 58 8.59 -4.67 -11.36
N LEU A 59 9.81 -4.17 -11.25
CA LEU A 59 10.39 -3.87 -9.94
C LEU A 59 9.63 -2.75 -9.22
N ARG A 60 9.24 -1.69 -9.94
CA ARG A 60 8.42 -0.60 -9.43
C ARG A 60 7.04 -1.09 -8.97
N ALA A 61 6.48 -2.06 -9.69
CA ALA A 61 5.26 -2.73 -9.30
C ALA A 61 5.38 -3.48 -7.97
N LEU A 62 6.46 -4.24 -7.79
CA LEU A 62 6.74 -4.94 -6.55
C LEU A 62 7.02 -3.97 -5.39
N PHE A 63 7.63 -2.80 -5.65
CA PHE A 63 7.77 -1.75 -4.65
C PHE A 63 6.41 -1.29 -4.11
N TRP A 64 5.46 -0.98 -4.99
CA TRP A 64 4.14 -0.56 -4.54
C TRP A 64 3.43 -1.65 -3.72
N ILE A 65 3.53 -2.91 -4.14
CA ILE A 65 3.00 -4.03 -3.35
C ILE A 65 3.63 -4.10 -1.96
N CYS A 66 4.97 -4.00 -1.86
CA CYS A 66 5.65 -3.92 -0.57
C CYS A 66 5.16 -2.72 0.26
N TYR A 67 5.05 -1.54 -0.35
CA TYR A 67 4.63 -0.31 0.33
C TYR A 67 3.24 -0.45 0.94
N LEU A 68 2.28 -0.98 0.19
CA LEU A 68 0.91 -1.22 0.65
C LEU A 68 0.90 -2.12 1.89
N PHE A 69 1.54 -3.29 1.79
CA PHE A 69 1.56 -4.24 2.90
C PHE A 69 2.37 -3.75 4.10
N ASP A 70 3.43 -2.99 3.87
CA ASP A 70 4.22 -2.41 4.94
C ASP A 70 3.40 -1.48 5.82
N LYS A 71 2.58 -0.59 5.22
CA LYS A 71 1.68 0.29 5.98
C LYS A 71 0.56 -0.47 6.69
N GLU A 72 0.01 -1.49 6.04
CA GLU A 72 -1.02 -2.34 6.64
C GLU A 72 -0.48 -3.12 7.86
N ILE A 73 0.70 -3.74 7.72
CA ILE A 73 1.33 -4.51 8.80
C ILE A 73 1.75 -3.59 9.93
N ALA A 74 2.35 -2.43 9.65
CA ALA A 74 2.72 -1.44 10.65
C ALA A 74 1.51 -1.04 11.50
N LEU A 75 0.42 -0.62 10.86
CA LEU A 75 -0.80 -0.18 11.54
C LEU A 75 -1.43 -1.31 12.39
N ARG A 76 -1.44 -2.55 11.89
CA ARG A 76 -2.04 -3.69 12.61
C ARG A 76 -1.17 -4.20 13.76
N SER A 77 0.14 -4.05 13.67
CA SER A 77 1.08 -4.58 14.66
C SER A 77 1.63 -3.52 15.63
N GLY A 78 1.39 -2.24 15.34
CA GLY A 78 2.01 -1.11 16.06
C GLY A 78 3.53 -1.04 15.91
N GLN A 79 4.11 -1.80 14.97
CA GLN A 79 5.53 -1.74 14.66
C GLN A 79 5.81 -0.65 13.61
N PRO A 80 6.98 -0.01 13.65
CA PRO A 80 7.32 0.99 12.65
C PRO A 80 7.41 0.35 11.25
N PRO A 81 6.96 1.07 10.20
CA PRO A 81 7.08 0.61 8.81
C PRO A 81 8.54 0.52 8.36
N PHE A 82 8.87 -0.46 7.51
CA PHE A 82 10.21 -0.60 6.92
C PHE A 82 10.45 0.41 5.80
N LEU A 83 9.42 0.75 5.01
CA LEU A 83 9.48 1.72 3.93
C LEU A 83 9.03 3.08 4.43
N THR A 84 9.98 3.89 4.89
CA THR A 84 9.71 5.25 5.33
C THR A 84 9.54 6.19 4.14
N ASP A 85 8.44 6.95 4.12
CA ASP A 85 8.01 7.79 3.00
C ASP A 85 9.09 8.75 2.51
N SER A 86 9.88 9.32 3.42
CA SER A 86 10.95 10.28 3.09
C SER A 86 12.11 9.71 2.27
N TYR A 87 12.20 8.38 2.18
CA TYR A 87 13.23 7.67 1.42
C TYR A 87 12.67 7.00 0.16
N CYS A 88 11.38 7.13 -0.10
CA CYS A 88 10.74 6.51 -1.25
C CYS A 88 10.28 7.60 -2.22
N ASP A 89 10.50 7.37 -3.52
CA ASP A 89 9.75 8.08 -4.54
C ASP A 89 8.32 7.53 -4.55
N LEU A 90 7.35 8.35 -4.17
CA LEU A 90 5.94 7.99 -4.09
C LEU A 90 5.13 8.46 -5.32
N THR A 91 5.80 8.73 -6.45
CA THR A 91 5.14 9.05 -7.71
C THR A 91 4.21 7.90 -8.11
N PRO A 92 2.88 8.14 -8.16
CA PRO A 92 1.91 7.09 -8.38
C PRO A 92 2.14 6.43 -9.76
N PRO A 93 1.83 5.14 -9.91
CA PRO A 93 2.04 4.45 -11.17
C PRO A 93 1.08 4.95 -12.23
N ASP A 94 1.64 5.29 -13.39
CA ASP A 94 0.86 5.74 -14.53
C ASP A 94 0.07 4.60 -15.17
N LYS A 95 -0.94 4.98 -15.98
CA LYS A 95 -1.79 4.05 -16.74
C LYS A 95 -0.99 3.05 -17.59
N GLY A 96 0.22 3.41 -18.04
CA GLY A 96 1.11 2.49 -18.77
C GLY A 96 1.70 1.38 -17.92
N MET A 97 2.02 1.65 -16.65
CA MET A 97 2.53 0.63 -15.72
C MET A 97 1.47 -0.43 -15.40
N THR A 98 0.19 -0.10 -15.57
CA THR A 98 -0.95 -0.99 -15.25
C THR A 98 -0.96 -2.26 -16.09
N HIS A 99 -0.36 -2.23 -17.27
CA HIS A 99 -0.20 -3.40 -18.14
C HIS A 99 0.67 -4.49 -17.51
N PHE A 100 1.61 -4.13 -16.64
CA PHE A 100 2.44 -5.10 -15.91
C PHE A 100 1.69 -5.79 -14.76
N PHE A 101 0.51 -5.28 -14.39
CA PHE A 101 -0.38 -5.87 -13.38
C PHE A 101 -1.62 -6.52 -14.00
N ALA A 102 -1.75 -6.52 -15.33
CA ALA A 102 -2.77 -7.31 -15.98
C ALA A 102 -2.33 -8.77 -15.91
N ASP A 103 -3.23 -9.65 -15.47
CA ASP A 103 -3.01 -11.06 -15.72
C ASP A 103 -3.08 -11.33 -17.23
N GLY A 104 -2.63 -12.51 -17.67
CA GLY A 104 -2.75 -12.94 -19.06
C GLY A 104 -4.19 -13.04 -19.57
N THR A 105 -5.20 -12.71 -18.75
CA THR A 105 -6.64 -12.68 -19.10
C THR A 105 -7.13 -11.27 -19.43
N GLY A 106 -6.28 -10.24 -19.28
CA GLY A 106 -6.64 -8.85 -19.52
C GLY A 106 -7.48 -8.23 -18.40
N GLN A 107 -7.73 -8.95 -17.30
CA GLN A 107 -8.28 -8.37 -16.09
C GLN A 107 -7.20 -7.53 -15.42
N ARG A 108 -7.45 -6.22 -15.38
CA ARG A 108 -6.59 -5.28 -14.70
C ARG A 108 -6.80 -5.47 -13.20
N PHE A 109 -5.81 -6.00 -12.47
CA PHE A 109 -5.75 -5.91 -11.00
C PHE A 109 -5.68 -4.45 -10.50
N PHE A 110 -5.59 -3.51 -11.44
CA PHE A 110 -5.40 -2.09 -11.22
C PHE A 110 -6.38 -1.43 -10.22
N PRO A 111 -7.71 -1.65 -10.29
CA PRO A 111 -8.63 -0.97 -9.37
C PRO A 111 -8.46 -1.41 -7.91
N TYR A 112 -8.05 -2.67 -7.69
CA TYR A 112 -8.01 -3.27 -6.35
C TYR A 112 -6.69 -2.99 -5.62
N LEU A 113 -5.56 -3.08 -6.33
CA LEU A 113 -4.25 -2.76 -5.75
C LEU A 113 -3.98 -1.25 -5.76
N PHE A 114 -4.29 -0.53 -6.84
CA PHE A 114 -3.92 0.89 -6.93
C PHE A 114 -4.96 1.86 -6.38
N GLY A 115 -6.22 1.43 -6.22
CA GLY A 115 -7.19 2.16 -5.39
C GLY A 115 -6.71 2.31 -3.94
N ASP A 116 -5.88 1.37 -3.46
CA ASP A 116 -5.33 1.33 -2.11
C ASP A 116 -4.04 2.17 -1.93
N ILE A 117 -3.45 2.78 -2.99
CA ILE A 117 -2.29 3.68 -2.78
C ILE A 117 -2.67 4.86 -1.89
N GLY A 118 -3.77 5.55 -2.22
CA GLY A 118 -4.23 6.70 -1.45
C GLY A 118 -4.52 6.32 0.01
N LEU A 119 -5.17 5.18 0.20
CA LEU A 119 -5.43 4.64 1.54
C LEU A 119 -4.13 4.23 2.26
N SER A 120 -3.15 3.66 1.57
CA SER A 120 -1.86 3.30 2.16
C SER A 120 -1.05 4.51 2.60
N LEU A 121 -1.09 5.60 1.82
CA LEU A 121 -0.54 6.90 2.25
C LEU A 121 -1.24 7.43 3.51
N LEU A 122 -2.57 7.31 3.58
CA LEU A 122 -3.34 7.66 4.77
C LEU A 122 -3.00 6.78 5.98
N LYS A 123 -2.86 5.46 5.79
CA LYS A 123 -2.41 4.51 6.83
C LYS A 123 -1.03 4.91 7.36
N GLY A 124 -0.08 5.24 6.48
CA GLY A 124 1.25 5.73 6.88
C GLY A 124 1.19 7.05 7.66
N ARG A 125 0.28 7.95 7.29
CA ARG A 125 0.04 9.20 8.04
C ARG A 125 -0.56 8.91 9.41
N ALA A 126 -1.57 8.05 9.49
CA ALA A 126 -2.22 7.65 10.73
C ALA A 126 -1.22 6.98 11.68
N ASP A 127 -0.40 6.05 11.18
CA ASP A 127 0.69 5.42 11.93
C ASP A 127 1.62 6.46 12.56
N ARG A 128 2.11 7.42 11.76
CA ARG A 128 2.99 8.48 12.25
C ARG A 128 2.31 9.40 13.26
N GLN A 129 1.07 9.79 13.01
CA GLN A 129 0.37 10.80 13.81
C GLN A 129 -0.24 10.25 15.10
N LEU A 130 -0.66 8.98 15.12
CA LEU A 130 -1.42 8.38 16.21
C LEU A 130 -0.66 7.26 16.95
N TYR A 131 0.24 6.54 16.27
CA TYR A 131 0.86 5.31 16.81
C TYR A 131 2.37 5.39 17.01
N SER A 132 3.04 6.43 16.48
CA SER A 132 4.48 6.59 16.66
C SER A 132 4.88 6.97 18.10
N VAL A 133 6.16 6.80 18.43
CA VAL A 133 6.75 7.29 19.70
C VAL A 133 6.57 8.81 19.86
N HIS A 134 6.49 9.55 18.76
CA HIS A 134 6.19 10.98 18.82
C HIS A 134 4.71 11.20 19.16
N ALA A 135 3.81 10.41 18.57
CA ALA A 135 2.38 10.46 18.86
C ALA A 135 2.06 10.16 20.34
N SER A 136 2.79 9.23 20.97
CA SER A 136 2.59 8.91 22.40
C SER A 136 2.96 10.05 23.36
N ARG A 137 3.65 11.08 22.86
CA ARG A 137 4.05 12.27 23.63
C ARG A 137 3.17 13.50 23.33
N LYS A 138 2.19 13.37 22.44
CA LYS A 138 1.29 14.48 22.09
C LYS A 138 0.35 14.82 23.23
N LEU A 139 -0.02 16.09 23.31
CA LEU A 139 -1.09 16.53 24.19
C LEU A 139 -2.44 16.04 23.67
N GLU A 140 -3.40 15.87 24.58
CA GLU A 140 -4.77 15.46 24.22
C GLU A 140 -5.40 16.38 23.16
N ALA A 141 -5.17 17.69 23.27
CA ALA A 141 -5.65 18.67 22.29
C ALA A 141 -5.08 18.46 20.87
N GLU A 142 -3.86 17.95 20.75
CA GLU A 142 -3.26 17.62 19.44
C GLU A 142 -3.91 16.37 18.85
N LEU A 143 -4.16 15.33 19.67
CA LEU A 143 -4.87 14.13 19.22
C LEU A 143 -6.31 14.44 18.79
N LEU A 144 -7.00 15.32 19.54
CA LEU A 144 -8.34 15.79 19.20
C LEU A 144 -8.40 16.63 17.92
N ARG A 145 -7.25 17.15 17.44
CA ARG A 145 -7.14 17.79 16.13
C ARG A 145 -6.81 16.76 15.04
N ASP A 146 -5.83 15.90 15.30
CA ASP A 146 -5.31 14.98 14.29
C ASP A 146 -6.34 13.91 13.88
N ILE A 147 -7.17 13.42 14.80
CA ILE A 147 -8.20 12.41 14.49
C ILE A 147 -9.23 12.95 13.49
N PRO A 148 -9.91 14.10 13.72
CA PRO A 148 -10.82 14.67 12.71
C PRO A 148 -10.17 14.99 11.37
N GLU A 149 -8.91 15.41 11.36
CA GLU A 149 -8.16 15.65 10.12
C GLU A 149 -7.96 14.36 9.33
N LEU A 150 -7.58 13.27 10.01
CA LEU A 150 -7.43 11.94 9.40
C LEU A 150 -8.77 11.39 8.91
N ASP A 151 -9.84 11.55 9.68
CA ASP A 151 -11.19 11.14 9.31
C ASP A 151 -11.68 11.88 8.05
N SER A 152 -11.43 13.19 7.99
CA SER A 152 -11.79 14.02 6.82
C SER A 152 -11.02 13.59 5.58
N ALA A 153 -9.71 13.33 5.72
CA ALA A 153 -8.88 12.88 4.61
C ALA A 153 -9.27 11.47 4.12
N LEU A 154 -9.69 10.58 5.03
CA LEU A 154 -10.22 9.27 4.69
C LEU A 154 -11.54 9.39 3.90
N GLU A 155 -12.42 10.30 4.32
CA GLU A 155 -13.70 10.52 3.64
C GLU A 155 -13.52 11.15 2.25
N GLU A 156 -12.56 12.07 2.11
CA GLU A 156 -12.17 12.65 0.83
C GLU A 156 -11.65 11.57 -0.12
N TRP A 157 -10.71 10.72 0.34
CA TRP A 157 -10.22 9.59 -0.44
C TRP A 157 -11.37 8.65 -0.84
N ARG A 158 -12.24 8.28 0.11
CA ARG A 158 -13.38 7.39 -0.16
C ARG A 158 -14.32 8.00 -1.22
N SER A 159 -14.60 9.29 -1.13
CA SER A 159 -15.46 10.02 -2.06
C SER A 159 -14.85 10.14 -3.46
N SER A 160 -13.52 10.15 -3.57
CA SER A 160 -12.81 10.15 -4.86
C SER A 160 -12.98 8.85 -5.66
N LEU A 161 -13.32 7.74 -4.98
CA LEU A 161 -13.48 6.44 -5.62
C LEU A 161 -14.80 6.35 -6.43
N PRO A 162 -14.81 5.65 -7.58
CA PRO A 162 -16.03 5.29 -8.30
C PRO A 162 -17.03 4.54 -7.41
N ALA A 163 -18.33 4.80 -7.61
CA ALA A 163 -19.39 4.25 -6.77
C ALA A 163 -19.37 2.72 -6.67
N GLN A 164 -18.91 2.02 -7.71
CA GLN A 164 -18.86 0.55 -7.78
C GLN A 164 -17.82 -0.07 -6.83
N ILE A 165 -16.77 0.67 -6.48
CA ILE A 165 -15.66 0.19 -5.63
C ILE A 165 -15.53 0.98 -4.34
N ARG A 166 -16.46 1.90 -4.08
CA ARG A 166 -16.44 2.78 -2.91
C ARG A 166 -16.82 1.99 -1.65
N PRO A 167 -15.94 1.93 -0.62
CA PRO A 167 -16.27 1.28 0.63
C PRO A 167 -17.46 1.95 1.35
N SER A 168 -18.30 1.15 1.99
CA SER A 168 -19.35 1.62 2.89
C SER A 168 -18.78 1.92 4.28
N LEU A 169 -19.04 3.12 4.82
CA LEU A 169 -18.62 3.51 6.16
C LEU A 169 -19.39 2.80 7.29
N SER A 170 -20.58 2.28 6.99
CA SER A 170 -21.40 1.52 7.94
C SER A 170 -21.60 0.11 7.43
N MET A 171 -21.23 -0.89 8.23
CA MET A 171 -21.74 -2.25 8.04
C MET A 171 -23.24 -2.21 8.33
N SER A 172 -24.08 -2.40 7.31
CA SER A 172 -25.51 -2.63 7.56
C SER A 172 -25.63 -3.93 8.35
N ARG A 173 -26.30 -3.89 9.51
CA ARG A 173 -26.53 -5.08 10.37
C ARG A 173 -27.26 -6.23 9.64
N ALA A 174 -27.82 -5.96 8.46
CA ALA A 174 -28.47 -6.93 7.58
C ALA A 174 -27.51 -7.83 6.78
N SER A 175 -26.19 -7.60 6.80
CA SER A 175 -25.21 -8.43 6.08
C SER A 175 -24.53 -9.50 6.94
N LEU A 176 -24.98 -9.69 8.19
CA LEU A 176 -24.54 -10.82 9.00
C LEU A 176 -25.35 -12.07 8.58
N PRO A 177 -24.71 -13.19 8.21
CA PRO A 177 -25.44 -14.44 8.13
C PRO A 177 -26.04 -14.72 9.50
N SER A 178 -27.34 -14.97 9.55
CA SER A 178 -28.00 -15.49 10.74
C SER A 178 -27.31 -16.79 11.17
N LEU A 179 -26.72 -16.80 12.36
CA LEU A 179 -26.24 -18.00 13.05
C LEU A 179 -27.39 -18.98 13.30
#